data_AF-A0A662GQJ4-F1
#
_entry.id   AF-A0A662GQJ4-F1
#
_cell.length_a   1.000
_cell.length_b   1.000
_cell.length_c   1.000
_cell.angle_alpha   90.00
_cell.angle_beta   90.00
_cell.angle_gamma   90.00
#
_symmetry.space_group_name_H-M   'P 1'
#
loop_
_entity.id
_entity.type
_entity.pdbx_description
1 polymer ?
#
loop_
_entity_poly.entity_id
_entity_poly.type
_entity_poly.pdbx_seq_one_letter_code
_entity_poly.pdbx_strand_id
1 'polypeptide(L)'
;MLLAELGDKTQIAMMLMAASLSKVRVFLGGLASLLAMSLISLAVGEALGSALPLSAVRAASGLAFLALAVIMALARREGGEVRLPAGAVEPFCAAFAVTFLAELGDKTQLTVLTLAMKLRAPLSVFLGSAAAFALVNGLGVALGGEVLRRLPERALKAATCATFAAFGAATLLGLT
;
A
#
# COMPACT_ATOMS: atom_id res chain seq x y z
N MET A 1 2.42 0.84 -6.19
CA MET A 1 1.27 0.46 -5.35
C MET A 1 0.78 -0.94 -5.67
N LEU A 2 0.24 -1.19 -6.86
CA LEU A 2 -0.34 -2.49 -7.24
C LEU A 2 0.57 -3.70 -6.94
N LEU A 3 1.84 -3.67 -7.37
CA LEU A 3 2.78 -4.76 -7.11
C LEU A 3 3.11 -4.93 -5.62
N ALA A 4 3.14 -3.84 -4.86
CA ALA A 4 3.51 -3.84 -3.46
C ALA A 4 2.41 -4.37 -2.53
N GLU A 5 1.15 -4.22 -2.96
CA GLU A 5 -0.08 -4.64 -2.27
C GLU A 5 -0.46 -6.09 -2.55
N LEU A 6 -0.05 -6.60 -3.72
CA LEU A 6 -0.48 -7.91 -4.18
C LEU A 6 0.10 -9.01 -3.27
N GLY A 7 -0.78 -9.81 -2.68
CA GLY A 7 -0.41 -10.92 -1.78
C GLY A 7 0.05 -10.48 -0.39
N ASP A 8 -0.19 -9.22 -0.01
CA ASP A 8 0.20 -8.71 1.30
C ASP A 8 -0.71 -9.21 2.43
N LYS A 9 -0.25 -9.07 3.68
CA LYS A 9 -0.94 -9.47 4.91
C LYS A 9 -2.35 -8.87 4.99
N THR A 10 -2.49 -7.60 4.64
CA THR A 10 -3.76 -6.86 4.64
C THR A 10 -4.72 -7.38 3.58
N GLN A 11 -4.23 -7.66 2.36
CA GLN A 11 -5.05 -8.29 1.34
C GLN A 11 -5.52 -9.69 1.76
N ILE A 12 -4.64 -10.50 2.38
CA ILE A 12 -5.02 -11.81 2.91
C ILE A 12 -6.08 -11.68 4.01
N ALA A 13 -5.94 -10.72 4.92
CA ALA A 13 -6.92 -10.44 5.96
C ALA A 13 -8.29 -10.07 5.38
N MET A 14 -8.30 -9.17 4.40
CA MET A 14 -9.50 -8.76 3.68
C MET A 14 -10.20 -9.92 2.98
N MET A 15 -9.42 -10.85 2.42
CA MET A 15 -9.95 -12.08 1.81
C MET A 15 -10.56 -13.02 2.85
N LEU A 16 -9.89 -13.22 3.98
CA LEU A 16 -10.41 -14.06 5.07
C LEU A 16 -11.69 -13.46 5.67
N MET A 17 -11.72 -12.14 5.86
CA MET A 17 -12.91 -11.42 6.29
C MET A 17 -14.06 -11.57 5.29
N ALA A 18 -13.79 -11.42 4.00
CA ALA A 18 -14.79 -11.57 2.94
C ALA A 18 -15.32 -13.00 2.76
N ALA A 19 -14.59 -14.00 3.27
CA ALA A 19 -15.04 -15.39 3.25
C ALA A 19 -16.13 -15.66 4.30
N SER A 20 -16.09 -14.96 5.44
CA SER A 20 -17.04 -15.14 6.55
C SER A 20 -18.03 -13.98 6.73
N LEU A 21 -17.75 -12.83 6.13
CA LEU A 21 -18.54 -11.60 6.24
C LEU A 21 -18.98 -11.12 4.85
N SER A 22 -19.81 -10.08 4.82
CA SER A 22 -20.29 -9.50 3.56
C SER A 22 -19.14 -8.88 2.75
N LYS A 23 -18.85 -9.48 1.58
CA LYS A 23 -17.81 -9.04 0.64
C LYS A 23 -17.80 -7.53 0.36
N VAL A 24 -18.98 -6.96 0.09
CA VAL A 24 -19.12 -5.53 -0.24
C VAL A 24 -18.70 -4.64 0.92
N ARG A 25 -19.15 -4.93 2.14
CA ARG A 25 -18.84 -4.09 3.31
C ARG A 25 -17.38 -4.21 3.72
N VAL A 26 -16.81 -5.41 3.63
CA VAL A 26 -15.38 -5.64 3.83
C VAL A 26 -14.58 -4.80 2.83
N PHE A 27 -14.90 -4.90 1.54
CA PHE A 27 -14.25 -4.10 0.50
C PHE A 27 -14.36 -2.60 0.74
N LEU A 28 -15.57 -2.09 1.03
CA LEU A 28 -15.79 -0.67 1.32
C LEU A 28 -15.03 -0.22 2.58
N GLY A 29 -14.92 -1.07 3.61
CA GLY A 29 -14.16 -0.77 4.82
C GLY A 29 -12.67 -0.64 4.53
N GLY A 30 -12.08 -1.59 3.80
CA GLY A 30 -10.68 -1.52 3.38
C GLY A 30 -10.40 -0.34 2.45
N LEU A 31 -11.30 -0.06 1.51
CA LEU A 31 -11.18 1.11 0.62
C LEU A 31 -11.24 2.41 1.41
N ALA A 32 -12.19 2.57 2.33
CA ALA A 32 -12.30 3.75 3.18
C ALA A 32 -11.03 3.94 4.04
N SER A 33 -10.48 2.85 4.55
CA SER A 33 -9.21 2.84 5.29
C SER A 33 -8.05 3.35 4.44
N LEU A 34 -7.90 2.82 3.22
CA LEU A 34 -6.90 3.31 2.28
C LEU A 34 -7.08 4.80 1.99
N LEU A 35 -8.29 5.23 1.65
CA LEU A 35 -8.56 6.63 1.33
C LEU A 35 -8.18 7.54 2.51
N ALA A 36 -8.52 7.17 3.74
CA ALA A 36 -8.14 7.90 4.94
C ALA A 36 -6.61 8.00 5.09
N MET A 37 -5.90 6.88 4.94
CA MET A 37 -4.44 6.84 5.02
C MET A 37 -3.74 7.62 3.90
N SER A 38 -4.26 7.53 2.67
CA SER A 38 -3.76 8.29 1.53
C SER A 38 -3.95 9.78 1.75
N LEU A 39 -5.07 10.22 2.32
CA LEU A 39 -5.28 11.63 2.69
C LEU A 39 -4.29 12.11 3.75
N ILE A 40 -4.04 11.30 4.79
CA ILE A 40 -3.02 11.61 5.81
C ILE A 40 -1.65 11.75 5.15
N SER A 41 -1.27 10.78 4.31
CA SER A 41 0.01 10.81 3.59
C SER A 41 0.11 12.02 2.67
N LEU A 42 -0.99 12.44 2.06
CA LEU A 42 -1.05 13.59 1.17
C LEU A 42 -0.85 14.90 1.94
N ALA A 43 -1.56 15.06 3.06
CA ALA A 43 -1.45 16.24 3.92
C ALA A 43 -0.02 16.38 4.49
N VAL A 44 0.55 15.27 4.95
CA VAL A 44 1.95 15.24 5.44
C VAL A 44 2.93 15.51 4.30
N GLY A 45 2.68 14.96 3.10
CA GLY A 45 3.53 15.14 1.93
C GLY A 45 3.52 16.55 1.39
N GLU A 46 2.36 17.21 1.38
CA GLU A 46 2.24 18.61 1.00
C GLU A 46 2.91 19.54 2.03
N ALA A 47 2.69 19.28 3.32
CA ALA A 47 3.33 20.04 4.40
C ALA A 47 4.87 19.92 4.36
N LEU A 48 5.40 18.71 4.18
CA LEU A 48 6.84 18.47 4.08
C LEU A 48 7.42 18.97 2.74
N GLY A 49 6.69 18.76 1.64
CA GLY A 49 7.12 19.12 0.30
C GLY A 49 7.17 20.62 0.05
N SER A 50 6.32 21.40 0.75
CA SER A 50 6.37 22.87 0.73
C SER A 50 7.47 23.45 1.63
N ALA A 51 7.85 22.73 2.69
CA ALA A 51 8.90 23.15 3.62
C ALA A 51 10.33 22.81 3.15
N LEU A 52 10.50 21.81 2.27
CA LEU A 52 11.80 21.28 1.86
C LEU A 52 12.22 21.75 0.46
N PRO A 53 13.53 22.03 0.23
CA PRO A 53 14.01 22.34 -1.11
C PRO A 53 13.89 21.12 -2.02
N LEU A 54 13.65 21.36 -3.31
CA LEU A 54 13.41 20.30 -4.30
C LEU A 54 14.55 19.26 -4.38
N SER A 55 15.79 19.69 -4.14
CA SER A 55 16.96 18.80 -4.07
C SER A 55 16.89 17.83 -2.89
N ALA A 56 16.44 18.30 -1.72
CA ALA A 56 16.24 17.46 -0.55
C ALA A 56 15.08 16.49 -0.77
N VAL A 57 13.98 16.96 -1.37
CA VAL A 57 12.85 16.09 -1.74
C VAL A 57 13.32 14.99 -2.68
N ARG A 58 14.08 15.32 -3.73
CA ARG A 58 14.60 14.34 -4.69
C ARG A 58 15.54 13.32 -4.02
N ALA A 59 16.48 13.80 -3.21
CA ALA A 59 17.42 12.93 -2.50
C ALA A 59 16.69 12.00 -1.50
N ALA A 60 15.83 12.56 -0.66
CA ALA A 60 15.04 11.80 0.32
C ALA A 60 14.14 10.76 -0.36
N SER A 61 13.46 11.14 -1.44
CA SER A 61 12.60 10.23 -2.20
C SER A 61 13.39 9.07 -2.81
N GLY A 62 14.53 9.38 -3.44
CA GLY A 62 15.40 8.37 -4.06
C GLY A 62 15.97 7.40 -3.03
N LEU A 63 16.46 7.92 -1.90
CA LEU A 63 16.96 7.12 -0.78
C LEU A 63 15.85 6.28 -0.14
N ALA A 64 14.64 6.83 0.05
CA ALA A 64 13.50 6.09 0.58
C ALA A 64 13.13 4.92 -0.31
N PHE A 65 13.05 5.10 -1.63
CA PHE A 65 12.75 4.00 -2.55
C PHE A 65 13.85 2.93 -2.60
N LEU A 66 15.13 3.32 -2.58
CA LEU A 66 16.22 2.34 -2.48
C LEU A 66 16.18 1.59 -1.14
N ALA A 67 15.95 2.30 -0.04
CA ALA A 67 15.81 1.70 1.28
C ALA A 67 14.65 0.71 1.29
N LEU A 68 13.49 1.06 0.74
CA LEU A 68 12.34 0.16 0.61
C LEU A 68 12.67 -1.07 -0.26
N ALA A 69 13.41 -0.91 -1.36
CA ALA A 69 13.85 -2.04 -2.18
C ALA A 69 14.73 -3.00 -1.39
N VAL A 70 15.70 -2.48 -0.62
CA VAL A 70 16.62 -3.29 0.21
C VAL A 70 15.87 -3.94 1.37
N ILE A 71 15.09 -3.15 2.12
CA ILE A 71 14.28 -3.64 3.25
C ILE A 71 13.36 -4.74 2.75
N MET A 72 12.66 -4.55 1.63
CA MET A 72 11.82 -5.60 1.06
C MET A 72 12.64 -6.81 0.63
N ALA A 73 13.77 -6.64 -0.05
CA ALA A 73 14.61 -7.77 -0.47
C ALA A 73 15.02 -8.64 0.74
N LEU A 74 15.41 -8.01 1.85
CA LEU A 74 15.84 -8.66 3.09
C LEU A 74 14.69 -9.14 3.98
N ALA A 75 13.51 -8.52 3.88
CA ALA A 75 12.36 -8.86 4.71
C ALA A 75 11.99 -10.32 4.52
N ARG A 76 12.02 -11.08 5.61
CA ARG A 76 11.45 -12.43 5.63
C ARG A 76 9.94 -12.31 5.70
N ARG A 77 9.25 -13.23 5.05
CA ARG A 77 7.80 -13.26 5.07
C ARG A 77 7.34 -13.46 6.51
N GLU A 78 6.74 -12.42 7.08
CA GLU A 78 6.04 -12.55 8.35
C GLU A 78 4.64 -13.09 8.03
N GLY A 79 4.43 -14.38 8.29
CA GLY A 79 3.11 -15.01 8.21
C GLY A 79 2.23 -14.62 9.40
N GLY A 80 2.00 -13.32 9.58
CA GLY A 80 1.15 -12.83 10.66
C GLY A 80 -0.29 -13.28 10.46
N GLU A 81 -0.81 -14.10 11.38
CA GLU A 81 -2.24 -14.37 11.44
C GLU A 81 -2.97 -13.09 11.82
N VAL A 82 -3.73 -12.54 10.87
CA VAL A 82 -4.66 -11.45 11.20
C VAL A 82 -5.84 -12.06 11.91
N ARG A 83 -5.90 -11.85 13.23
CA ARG A 83 -7.03 -12.27 14.05
C ARG A 83 -8.24 -11.42 13.73
N LEU A 84 -9.27 -12.09 13.23
CA LEU A 84 -10.58 -11.48 13.04
C LEU A 84 -11.10 -11.02 14.41
N PRO A 85 -11.60 -9.78 14.54
CA PRO A 85 -12.30 -9.37 15.74
C PRO A 85 -13.52 -10.29 15.95
N ALA A 86 -13.50 -11.09 17.01
CA ALA A 86 -14.58 -11.99 17.35
C ALA A 86 -15.74 -11.20 17.98
N GLY A 87 -16.91 -11.16 17.34
CA GLY A 87 -18.11 -10.53 17.88
C GLY A 87 -18.96 -9.79 16.84
N ALA A 88 -20.06 -9.18 17.29
CA ALA A 88 -21.04 -8.44 16.50
C ALA A 88 -20.51 -7.07 15.96
N VAL A 89 -19.23 -6.99 15.60
CA VAL A 89 -18.67 -5.80 14.98
C VAL A 89 -19.14 -5.77 13.52
N GLU A 90 -19.63 -4.62 13.10
CA GLU A 90 -20.09 -4.41 11.74
C GLU A 90 -18.92 -4.67 10.74
N PRO A 91 -19.10 -5.49 9.68
CA PRO A 91 -18.01 -5.92 8.80
C PRO A 91 -17.19 -4.80 8.14
N PHE A 92 -17.81 -3.66 7.83
CA PHE A 92 -17.11 -2.49 7.31
C PHE A 92 -16.20 -1.89 8.38
N CYS A 93 -16.68 -1.69 9.61
CA CYS A 93 -15.88 -1.14 10.70
C CYS A 93 -14.68 -2.05 11.04
N ALA A 94 -14.90 -3.36 11.04
CA ALA A 94 -13.83 -4.34 11.28
C ALA A 94 -12.77 -4.27 10.17
N ALA A 95 -13.18 -4.25 8.90
CA ALA A 95 -12.25 -4.23 7.77
C ALA A 95 -11.49 -2.90 7.70
N PHE A 96 -12.17 -1.79 7.99
CA PHE A 96 -11.55 -0.48 8.11
C PHE A 96 -10.46 -0.50 9.19
N ALA A 97 -10.79 -0.90 10.42
CA ALA A 97 -9.84 -0.87 11.53
C ALA A 97 -8.63 -1.77 11.28
N VAL A 98 -8.86 -3.02 10.85
CA VAL A 98 -7.79 -3.98 10.57
C VAL A 98 -6.86 -3.47 9.48
N THR A 99 -7.41 -2.98 8.36
CA THR A 99 -6.60 -2.45 7.26
C THR A 99 -5.87 -1.19 7.69
N PHE A 100 -6.54 -0.30 8.42
CA PHE A 100 -5.97 0.98 8.83
C PHE A 100 -4.79 0.79 9.76
N LEU A 101 -4.96 -0.03 10.80
CA LEU A 101 -3.91 -0.33 11.77
C LEU A 101 -2.75 -1.11 11.17
N ALA A 102 -3.02 -1.98 10.18
CA ALA A 102 -1.98 -2.80 9.56
C ALA A 102 -1.14 -2.04 8.52
N GLU A 103 -1.72 -1.04 7.83
CA GLU A 103 -1.03 -0.25 6.80
C GLU A 103 -0.49 1.10 7.32
N LEU A 104 -0.83 1.50 8.56
CA LEU A 104 -0.37 2.77 9.11
C LEU A 104 1.16 2.76 9.27
N GLY A 105 1.83 3.65 8.53
CA GLY A 105 3.28 3.75 8.49
C GLY A 105 3.97 2.72 7.60
N ASP A 106 3.23 1.92 6.82
CA ASP A 106 3.84 0.90 5.96
C ASP A 106 4.46 1.50 4.68
N LYS A 107 5.21 0.66 3.94
CA LYS A 107 5.85 0.93 2.65
C LYS A 107 4.92 1.63 1.65
N THR A 108 3.63 1.31 1.68
CA THR A 108 2.59 1.88 0.80
C THR A 108 2.36 3.36 1.12
N GLN A 109 2.21 3.73 2.40
CA GLN A 109 2.13 5.13 2.83
C GLN A 109 3.38 5.93 2.49
N LEU A 110 4.57 5.37 2.76
CA LEU A 110 5.83 6.03 2.41
C LEU A 110 5.94 6.29 0.90
N THR A 111 5.43 5.37 0.09
CA THR A 111 5.37 5.51 -1.37
C THR A 111 4.43 6.64 -1.80
N VAL A 112 3.22 6.69 -1.24
CA VAL A 112 2.23 7.74 -1.54
C VAL A 112 2.74 9.11 -1.13
N LEU A 113 3.30 9.23 0.08
CA LEU A 113 3.94 10.43 0.61
C LEU A 113 5.04 10.94 -0.34
N THR A 114 5.95 10.04 -0.70
CA THR A 114 7.11 10.35 -1.56
C THR A 114 6.67 10.77 -2.96
N LEU A 115 5.70 10.07 -3.55
CA LEU A 115 5.16 10.41 -4.87
C LEU A 115 4.41 11.74 -4.85
N ALA A 116 3.65 12.03 -3.79
CA ALA A 116 2.96 13.31 -3.62
C ALA A 116 3.94 14.48 -3.58
N MET A 117 5.01 14.34 -2.78
CA MET A 117 6.09 15.33 -2.71
C MET A 117 6.81 15.53 -4.04
N LYS A 118 7.11 14.44 -4.75
CA LYS A 118 7.89 14.48 -5.99
C LYS A 118 7.10 15.01 -7.18
N LEU A 119 5.91 14.48 -7.41
CA LEU A 119 5.12 14.78 -8.61
C LEU A 119 4.40 16.12 -8.51
N ARG A 120 4.29 16.71 -7.31
CA ARG A 120 3.48 17.91 -7.03
C ARG A 120 2.04 17.80 -7.58
N ALA A 121 1.55 16.57 -7.74
CA ALA A 121 0.26 16.22 -8.30
C ALA A 121 -0.49 15.32 -7.30
N PRO A 122 -0.82 15.85 -6.10
CA PRO A 122 -1.34 15.06 -4.99
C PRO A 122 -2.62 14.29 -5.36
N LEU A 123 -3.52 14.92 -6.12
CA LEU A 123 -4.76 14.28 -6.59
C LEU A 123 -4.51 13.11 -7.53
N SER A 124 -3.54 13.21 -8.44
CA SER A 124 -3.21 12.13 -9.38
C SER A 124 -2.64 10.90 -8.65
N VAL A 125 -1.79 11.14 -7.64
CA VAL A 125 -1.23 10.07 -6.79
C VAL A 125 -2.34 9.43 -5.98
N PHE A 126 -3.22 10.23 -5.39
CA PHE A 126 -4.38 9.76 -4.64
C PHE A 126 -5.29 8.87 -5.49
N LEU A 127 -5.73 9.33 -6.66
CA LEU A 127 -6.61 8.57 -7.55
C LEU A 127 -5.93 7.30 -8.06
N GLY A 128 -4.65 7.37 -8.43
CA GLY A 128 -3.88 6.19 -8.85
C GLY A 128 -3.75 5.16 -7.74
N SER A 129 -3.50 5.61 -6.50
CA SER A 129 -3.42 4.74 -5.31
C SER A 129 -4.75 4.04 -5.02
N ALA A 130 -5.86 4.80 -5.04
CA ALA A 130 -7.20 4.31 -4.81
C ALA A 130 -7.63 3.30 -5.89
N ALA A 131 -7.36 3.60 -7.16
CA ALA A 131 -7.68 2.69 -8.27
C ALA A 131 -6.88 1.38 -8.18
N ALA A 132 -5.58 1.46 -7.90
CA ALA A 132 -4.73 0.28 -7.74
C ALA A 132 -5.22 -0.61 -6.58
N PHE A 133 -5.53 -0.01 -5.44
CA PHE A 133 -6.06 -0.74 -4.28
C PHE A 133 -7.42 -1.36 -4.58
N ALA A 134 -8.35 -0.59 -5.15
CA ALA A 134 -9.69 -1.05 -5.49
C ALA A 134 -9.63 -2.26 -6.44
N LEU A 135 -8.74 -2.24 -7.43
CA LEU A 135 -8.52 -3.37 -8.33
C LEU A 135 -7.98 -4.59 -7.59
N VAL A 136 -6.87 -4.44 -6.87
CA VAL A 136 -6.17 -5.58 -6.23
C VAL A 136 -7.01 -6.18 -5.10
N ASN A 137 -7.47 -5.36 -4.16
CA ASN A 137 -8.28 -5.81 -3.03
C ASN A 137 -9.68 -6.21 -3.45
N GLY A 138 -10.28 -5.53 -4.44
CA GLY A 138 -11.56 -5.92 -5.02
C GLY A 138 -11.50 -7.31 -5.65
N LEU A 139 -10.47 -7.60 -6.43
CA LEU A 139 -10.24 -8.94 -6.98
C LEU A 139 -10.01 -9.99 -5.88
N GLY A 140 -9.22 -9.67 -4.86
CA GLY A 140 -8.99 -10.56 -3.72
C GLY A 140 -10.30 -10.94 -3.01
N VAL A 141 -11.09 -9.93 -2.64
CA VAL A 141 -12.39 -10.07 -1.96
C VAL A 141 -13.42 -10.79 -2.84
N ALA A 142 -13.48 -10.48 -4.14
CA ALA A 142 -14.43 -11.09 -5.06
C ALA A 142 -14.14 -12.59 -5.29
N LEU A 143 -12.86 -12.91 -5.56
CA LEU A 143 -12.39 -14.24 -5.95
C LEU A 143 -12.02 -15.14 -4.77
N GLY A 144 -12.17 -14.67 -3.53
CA GLY A 144 -11.98 -15.47 -2.32
C GLY A 144 -10.54 -15.96 -2.12
N GLY A 145 -9.56 -15.26 -2.67
CA GLY A 145 -8.14 -15.58 -2.50
C GLY A 145 -7.57 -16.70 -3.36
N GLU A 146 -8.40 -17.48 -4.05
CA GLU A 146 -7.93 -18.68 -4.77
C GLU A 146 -7.01 -18.34 -5.95
N VAL A 147 -7.31 -17.25 -6.66
CA VAL A 147 -6.46 -16.73 -7.75
C VAL A 147 -5.15 -16.16 -7.20
N LEU A 148 -5.21 -15.49 -6.05
CA LEU A 148 -4.06 -14.83 -5.47
C LEU A 148 -3.04 -15.81 -4.88
N ARG A 149 -3.51 -16.95 -4.36
CA ARG A 149 -2.66 -18.05 -3.86
C ARG A 149 -1.82 -18.71 -4.97
N ARG A 150 -2.17 -18.50 -6.24
CA ARG A 150 -1.42 -19.04 -7.39
C ARG A 150 -0.30 -18.12 -7.85
N LEU A 151 -0.22 -16.88 -7.34
CA LEU A 151 0.83 -15.96 -7.73
C LEU A 151 2.15 -16.33 -7.05
N PRO A 152 3.25 -16.49 -7.81
CA PRO A 152 4.54 -16.82 -7.25
C PRO A 152 5.07 -15.67 -6.41
N GLU A 153 5.02 -15.83 -5.08
CA GLU A 153 5.41 -14.82 -4.09
C GLU A 153 6.81 -14.25 -4.37
N ARG A 154 7.76 -15.11 -4.75
CA ARG A 154 9.14 -14.71 -5.09
C ARG A 154 9.18 -13.74 -6.27
N ALA A 155 8.36 -13.99 -7.30
CA ALA A 155 8.33 -13.13 -8.49
C ALA A 155 7.71 -11.77 -8.16
N LEU A 156 6.66 -11.76 -7.34
CA LEU A 156 5.98 -10.54 -6.94
C LEU A 156 6.84 -9.66 -6.04
N LYS A 157 7.52 -10.29 -5.08
CA LYS A 157 8.53 -9.65 -4.25
C LYS A 157 9.66 -9.09 -5.09
N ALA A 158 10.22 -9.88 -6.02
CA ALA A 158 11.29 -9.44 -6.91
C ALA A 158 10.84 -8.27 -7.81
N ALA A 159 9.65 -8.32 -8.40
CA ALA A 159 9.09 -7.26 -9.23
C ALA A 159 8.90 -5.95 -8.44
N THR A 160 8.43 -6.05 -7.19
CA THR A 160 8.28 -4.88 -6.31
C THR A 160 9.63 -4.28 -5.94
N CYS A 161 10.60 -5.12 -5.56
CA CYS A 161 11.97 -4.68 -5.26
C CYS A 161 12.61 -4.01 -6.48
N ALA A 162 12.47 -4.59 -7.67
CA ALA A 162 12.99 -4.04 -8.91
C ALA A 162 12.35 -2.69 -9.25
N THR A 163 11.03 -2.56 -9.04
CA THR A 163 10.31 -1.30 -9.24
C THR A 163 10.85 -0.23 -8.30
N PHE A 164 10.94 -0.50 -6.99
CA PHE A 164 11.48 0.45 -6.02
C PHE A 164 12.95 0.80 -6.29
N ALA A 165 13.79 -0.17 -6.65
CA ALA A 165 15.18 0.07 -7.00
C ALA A 165 15.30 0.97 -8.24
N ALA A 166 14.50 0.69 -9.29
CA ALA A 166 14.48 1.48 -10.52
C ALA A 166 14.02 2.92 -10.26
N PHE A 167 12.91 3.11 -9.51
CA PHE A 167 12.43 4.45 -9.14
C PHE A 167 13.44 5.21 -8.27
N GLY A 168 14.06 4.54 -7.30
CA GLY A 168 15.07 5.14 -6.43
C GLY A 168 16.30 5.61 -7.23
N ALA A 169 16.85 4.73 -8.06
CA ALA A 169 17.99 5.04 -8.92
C ALA A 169 17.66 6.17 -9.92
N ALA A 170 16.53 6.08 -10.62
CA ALA A 170 16.10 7.11 -11.58
C ALA A 170 15.92 8.48 -10.92
N THR A 171 15.39 8.52 -9.69
CA THR A 171 15.21 9.75 -8.92
C THR A 171 16.56 10.36 -8.51
N LEU A 172 17.52 9.55 -8.06
CA LEU A 172 18.85 10.04 -7.68
C LEU A 172 19.66 10.53 -8.89
N LEU A 173 19.58 9.80 -10.01
CA LEU A 173 20.22 10.18 -11.27
C LEU A 173 19.56 11.40 -11.95
N GLY A 174 18.39 11.84 -11.47
CA GLY A 174 17.68 12.99 -12.03
C GLY A 174 17.00 12.72 -13.37
N LEU A 175 16.74 11.44 -13.68
CA LEU A 175 16.00 11.02 -14.88
C LEU A 175 14.49 11.23 -14.73
N THR A 176 14.02 11.42 -13.49
CA THR A 176 12.62 11.62 -13.09
C THR A 176 12.57 12.45 -11.83
#